data_AF-A0A815R9X7-F1
#
_entry.id   AF-A0A815R9X7-F1
#
_cell.length_a   1.000
_cell.length_b   1.000
_cell.length_c   1.000
_cell.angle_alpha   90.00
_cell.angle_beta   90.00
_cell.angle_gamma   90.00
#
_symmetry.space_group_name_H-M   'P 1'
#
loop_
_entity.id
_entity.type
_entity.pdbx_description
1 polymer ?
#
loop_
_entity_poly.entity_id
_entity_poly.type
_entity_poly.pdbx_seq_one_letter_code
_entity_poly.pdbx_strand_id
1 'polypeptide(L)'
;MIDQRRLKVTDDGASKQNTVLGMRKFGVCEESLWPYHERFLNKEPPPHVYEAASQVTVIPLKLPRNLMAMKTCLANEVPFLIGIKLLKSATDEVERNGGYITMPNPHSIAVARTTTHAVLIVGYDDETGHFIGRNSWGRDWGIHGYFYIPYRYLIEKRLINYLDGLWAITDIISRTFHKPTVRRLIVPGGHNYDEAGRNDKNRHRMNSLQKLLMMTRFPSYRWFSRHQTSMPMMKYNRRHSWYY
;
A
#
# COMPACT_ATOMS: atom_id res chain seq x y z
N MET A 1 -26.68 -6.66 8.57
CA MET A 1 -26.91 -5.42 7.82
C MET A 1 -25.94 -4.37 8.34
N ILE A 2 -25.18 -3.69 7.48
CA ILE A 2 -24.43 -2.50 7.90
C ILE A 2 -25.49 -1.43 8.12
N ASP A 3 -25.62 -0.98 9.36
CA ASP A 3 -26.56 0.04 9.80
C ASP A 3 -26.31 1.33 8.99
N GLN A 4 -27.25 1.71 8.12
CA GLN A 4 -27.20 2.92 7.30
C GLN A 4 -27.70 4.14 8.10
N ARG A 5 -27.17 4.35 9.30
CA ARG A 5 -27.38 5.64 9.97
C ARG A 5 -26.79 6.71 9.07
N ARG A 6 -27.59 7.72 8.70
CA ARG A 6 -27.11 8.97 8.11
C ARG A 6 -26.30 9.71 9.17
N LEU A 7 -25.09 9.23 9.41
CA LEU A 7 -24.09 9.93 10.20
C LEU A 7 -23.66 11.17 9.43
N LYS A 8 -23.40 12.26 10.14
CA LYS A 8 -22.77 13.43 9.56
C LYS A 8 -21.42 12.99 8.98
N VAL A 9 -21.21 13.20 7.69
CA VAL A 9 -19.95 12.87 7.02
C VAL A 9 -18.90 13.91 7.44
N THR A 10 -17.81 13.44 8.03
CA THR A 10 -16.68 14.22 8.54
C THR A 10 -15.37 13.61 8.08
N ASP A 11 -14.31 14.41 8.05
CA ASP A 11 -12.97 13.98 7.66
C ASP A 11 -12.22 13.35 8.85
N ASP A 12 -12.74 12.24 9.36
CA ASP A 12 -12.20 11.53 10.53
C ASP A 12 -11.46 10.23 10.14
N GLY A 13 -11.16 10.08 8.85
CA GLY A 13 -10.54 8.88 8.28
C GLY A 13 -11.52 7.72 8.01
N ALA A 14 -10.98 6.61 7.51
CA ALA A 14 -11.74 5.41 7.19
C ALA A 14 -10.96 4.14 7.52
N SER A 15 -11.68 3.07 7.89
CA SER A 15 -11.10 1.73 8.04
C SER A 15 -10.76 1.15 6.67
N LYS A 16 -9.57 0.55 6.54
CA LYS A 16 -9.14 -0.14 5.30
C LYS A 16 -10.10 -1.28 4.97
N GLN A 17 -10.56 -2.01 5.99
CA GLN A 17 -11.55 -3.06 5.81
C GLN A 17 -12.85 -2.50 5.21
N ASN A 18 -13.39 -1.41 5.76
CA ASN A 18 -14.61 -0.80 5.22
C ASN A 18 -14.42 -0.26 3.80
N THR A 19 -13.27 0.35 3.51
CA THR A 19 -12.94 0.83 2.15
C THR A 19 -12.90 -0.33 1.15
N VAL A 20 -12.16 -1.40 1.45
CA VAL A 20 -11.98 -2.53 0.55
C VAL A 20 -13.28 -3.34 0.38
N LEU A 21 -14.04 -3.55 1.45
CA LEU A 21 -15.36 -4.19 1.37
C LEU A 21 -16.40 -3.29 0.69
N GLY A 22 -16.27 -1.97 0.84
CA GLY A 22 -17.06 -0.99 0.11
C GLY A 22 -16.83 -1.09 -1.40
N MET A 23 -15.58 -1.15 -1.84
CA MET A 23 -15.22 -1.38 -3.25
C MET A 23 -15.78 -2.72 -3.76
N ARG A 24 -15.76 -3.79 -2.95
CA ARG A 24 -16.37 -5.08 -3.32
C ARG A 24 -17.89 -4.96 -3.49
N LYS A 25 -18.56 -4.25 -2.58
CA LYS A 25 -20.02 -4.18 -2.52
C LYS A 25 -20.61 -3.20 -3.52
N PHE A 26 -20.06 -1.99 -3.59
CA PHE A 26 -20.61 -0.87 -4.34
C PHE A 26 -19.84 -0.58 -5.63
N GLY A 27 -18.60 -1.03 -5.72
CA GLY A 27 -17.73 -0.79 -6.86
C GLY A 27 -16.90 0.48 -6.74
N VAL A 28 -16.21 0.83 -7.82
CA VAL A 28 -15.30 1.99 -7.92
C VAL A 28 -15.36 2.58 -9.33
N CYS A 29 -15.39 3.90 -9.46
CA CYS A 29 -15.36 4.59 -10.75
C CYS A 29 -13.93 4.99 -11.13
N GLU A 30 -13.74 5.32 -12.40
CA GLU A 30 -12.54 6.02 -12.86
C GLU A 30 -12.43 7.40 -12.19
N GLU A 31 -11.21 7.81 -11.85
CA GLU A 31 -10.91 9.11 -11.22
C GLU A 31 -11.43 10.30 -12.07
N SER A 32 -11.45 10.14 -13.39
CA SER A 32 -11.94 11.18 -14.31
C SER A 32 -13.43 11.53 -14.13
N LEU A 33 -14.22 10.61 -13.57
CA LEU A 33 -15.65 10.82 -13.29
C LEU A 33 -15.88 11.52 -11.96
N TRP A 34 -14.99 11.31 -10.98
CA TRP A 34 -15.06 11.96 -9.67
C TRP A 34 -13.65 12.30 -9.15
N PRO A 35 -13.03 13.37 -9.70
CA PRO A 35 -11.64 13.68 -9.41
C PRO A 35 -11.45 14.15 -7.97
N TYR A 36 -10.32 13.77 -7.37
CA TYR A 36 -9.93 14.24 -6.06
C TYR A 36 -9.82 15.76 -6.03
N HIS A 37 -10.69 16.36 -5.22
CA HIS A 37 -10.63 17.75 -4.83
C HIS A 37 -11.10 17.86 -3.38
N GLU A 38 -10.34 18.57 -2.54
CA GLU A 38 -10.66 18.73 -1.10
C GLU A 38 -12.09 19.22 -0.86
N ARG A 39 -12.58 20.14 -1.71
CA ARG A 39 -13.96 20.66 -1.65
C ARG A 39 -15.07 19.62 -1.88
N PHE A 40 -14.72 18.43 -2.35
CA PHE A 40 -15.64 17.31 -2.62
C PHE A 40 -15.54 16.19 -1.59
N LEU A 41 -14.61 16.25 -0.63
CA LEU A 41 -14.32 15.16 0.31
C LEU A 41 -15.55 14.66 1.09
N ASN A 42 -16.41 15.57 1.51
CA ASN A 42 -17.67 15.25 2.22
C ASN A 42 -18.92 15.47 1.36
N LYS A 43 -18.77 15.58 0.03
CA LYS A 43 -19.90 15.75 -0.89
C LYS A 43 -20.27 14.43 -1.53
N GLU A 44 -21.57 14.17 -1.58
CA GLU A 44 -22.12 13.03 -2.27
C GLU A 44 -21.88 13.17 -3.80
N PRO A 45 -21.29 12.16 -4.45
CA PRO A 45 -21.18 12.13 -5.91
C PRO A 45 -22.55 12.11 -6.61
N PRO A 46 -22.66 12.62 -7.84
CA PRO A 46 -23.89 12.53 -8.61
C PRO A 46 -24.21 11.09 -9.04
N PRO A 47 -25.48 10.75 -9.34
CA PRO A 47 -25.92 9.39 -9.62
C PRO A 47 -25.13 8.64 -10.71
N HIS A 48 -24.74 9.32 -11.79
CA HIS A 48 -23.99 8.71 -12.89
C HIS A 48 -22.60 8.18 -12.45
N VAL A 49 -22.00 8.76 -11.40
CA VAL A 49 -20.74 8.26 -10.82
C VAL A 49 -20.97 6.93 -10.11
N TYR A 50 -22.06 6.80 -9.36
CA TYR A 50 -22.45 5.55 -8.71
C TYR A 50 -22.80 4.45 -9.73
N GLU A 51 -23.51 4.82 -10.80
CA GLU A 51 -23.83 3.90 -11.90
C GLU A 51 -22.55 3.36 -12.55
N ALA A 52 -21.59 4.24 -12.88
CA ALA A 52 -20.29 3.85 -13.41
C ALA A 52 -19.50 2.98 -12.41
N ALA A 53 -19.47 3.37 -11.14
CA ALA A 53 -18.78 2.62 -10.10
C ALA A 53 -19.32 1.19 -9.97
N SER A 54 -20.64 1.01 -10.05
CA SER A 54 -21.29 -0.31 -9.93
C SER A 54 -20.88 -1.32 -11.01
N GLN A 55 -20.29 -0.85 -12.12
CA GLN A 55 -19.79 -1.69 -13.20
C GLN A 55 -18.44 -2.31 -12.91
N VAL A 56 -17.66 -1.76 -11.97
CA VAL A 56 -16.30 -2.22 -11.67
C VAL A 56 -16.20 -2.54 -10.18
N THR A 57 -15.94 -3.80 -9.85
CA THR A 57 -15.76 -4.27 -8.46
C THR A 57 -14.39 -4.93 -8.31
N VAL A 58 -14.00 -5.21 -7.08
CA VAL A 58 -12.69 -5.81 -6.75
C VAL A 58 -12.85 -7.15 -6.07
N ILE A 59 -11.83 -8.01 -6.14
CA ILE A 59 -11.71 -9.19 -5.28
C ILE A 59 -10.73 -8.86 -4.15
N PRO A 60 -11.23 -8.69 -2.91
CA PRO A 60 -10.36 -8.42 -1.78
C PRO A 60 -9.81 -9.70 -1.16
N LEU A 61 -8.57 -9.65 -0.71
CA LEU A 61 -7.91 -10.71 0.05
C LEU A 61 -7.39 -10.16 1.37
N LYS A 62 -7.79 -10.78 2.48
CA LYS A 62 -7.20 -10.51 3.79
C LYS A 62 -5.95 -11.37 3.97
N LEU A 63 -4.79 -10.75 4.18
CA LEU A 63 -3.53 -11.46 4.33
C LEU A 63 -3.25 -11.82 5.79
N PRO A 64 -2.67 -13.00 6.06
CA PRO A 64 -2.15 -13.29 7.38
C PRO A 64 -0.89 -12.45 7.65
N ARG A 65 -0.72 -12.03 8.91
CA ARG A 65 0.37 -11.15 9.32
C ARG A 65 1.64 -11.94 9.64
N ASN A 66 2.27 -12.44 8.59
CA ASN A 66 3.60 -13.02 8.68
C ASN A 66 4.42 -12.65 7.45
N LEU A 67 5.74 -12.67 7.61
CA LEU A 67 6.67 -12.21 6.58
C LEU A 67 6.54 -13.02 5.28
N MET A 68 6.34 -14.34 5.41
CA MET A 68 6.20 -15.23 4.26
C MET A 68 4.98 -14.87 3.41
N ALA A 69 3.80 -14.70 4.02
CA ALA A 69 2.59 -14.34 3.31
C ALA A 69 2.68 -12.96 2.64
N MET A 70 3.25 -11.96 3.33
CA MET A 70 3.47 -10.64 2.76
C MET A 70 4.40 -10.71 1.53
N LYS A 71 5.52 -11.42 1.62
CA LYS A 71 6.43 -11.61 0.49
C LYS A 71 5.80 -12.41 -0.63
N THR A 72 5.05 -13.47 -0.33
CA THR A 72 4.34 -14.27 -1.33
C THR A 72 3.32 -13.42 -2.10
N CYS A 73 2.58 -12.54 -1.40
CA CYS A 73 1.66 -11.61 -2.04
C CYS A 73 2.39 -10.72 -3.06
N LEU A 74 3.50 -10.11 -2.64
CA LEU A 74 4.31 -9.24 -3.49
C LEU A 74 5.01 -9.99 -4.63
N ALA A 75 5.45 -11.22 -4.41
CA ALA A 75 6.05 -12.07 -5.43
C ALA A 75 5.05 -12.47 -6.53
N ASN A 76 3.75 -12.49 -6.21
CA ASN A 76 2.67 -12.65 -7.17
C ASN A 76 2.24 -11.32 -7.83
N GLU A 77 3.01 -10.24 -7.63
CA GLU A 77 2.72 -8.88 -8.10
C GLU A 77 1.39 -8.33 -7.57
N VAL A 78 1.04 -8.69 -6.34
CA VAL A 78 -0.14 -8.17 -5.64
C VAL A 78 0.32 -7.25 -4.50
N PRO A 79 0.23 -5.92 -4.65
CA PRO A 79 0.43 -4.98 -3.56
C PRO A 79 -0.61 -5.16 -2.45
N PHE A 80 -0.26 -4.76 -1.22
CA PHE A 80 -1.18 -4.83 -0.09
C PHE A 80 -1.18 -3.55 0.75
N LEU A 81 -2.34 -3.21 1.28
CA LEU A 81 -2.59 -2.09 2.17
C LEU A 81 -2.33 -2.49 3.62
N ILE A 82 -1.67 -1.60 4.35
CA ILE A 82 -1.40 -1.73 5.77
C ILE A 82 -1.54 -0.38 6.47
N GLY A 83 -2.04 -0.38 7.70
CA GLY A 83 -1.98 0.79 8.57
C GLY A 83 -0.71 0.73 9.41
N ILE A 84 0.16 1.73 9.28
CA ILE A 84 1.40 1.87 10.04
C ILE A 84 1.33 3.11 10.93
N LYS A 85 1.99 3.10 12.07
CA LYS A 85 2.24 4.32 12.84
C LYS A 85 3.43 5.02 12.23
N LEU A 86 3.19 6.04 11.40
CA LEU A 86 4.27 6.85 10.84
C LEU A 86 4.52 8.03 11.79
N LEU A 87 5.67 8.03 12.47
CA LEU A 87 5.97 9.05 13.49
C LEU A 87 6.03 10.44 12.86
N LYS A 88 5.78 11.49 13.64
CA LYS A 88 5.89 12.89 13.16
C LYS A 88 7.27 13.22 12.58
N SER A 89 8.32 12.56 13.09
CA SER A 89 9.69 12.68 12.60
C SER A 89 9.95 11.98 11.28
N ALA A 90 9.01 11.18 10.77
CA ALA A 90 9.25 10.30 9.63
C ALA A 90 9.61 11.09 8.36
N THR A 91 9.02 12.25 8.11
CA THR A 91 9.37 13.09 6.95
C THR A 91 10.84 13.50 7.01
N ASP A 92 11.27 14.13 8.11
CA ASP A 92 12.66 14.55 8.28
C ASP A 92 13.61 13.35 8.27
N GLU A 93 13.17 12.21 8.79
CA GLU A 93 13.92 10.97 8.83
C GLU A 93 14.15 10.38 7.44
N VAL A 94 13.10 10.25 6.62
CA VAL A 94 13.24 9.71 5.27
C VAL A 94 14.08 10.65 4.40
N GLU A 95 14.00 11.97 4.58
CA GLU A 95 14.89 12.89 3.87
C GLU A 95 16.36 12.70 4.27
N ARG A 96 16.65 12.63 5.57
CA ARG A 96 18.03 12.48 6.08
C ARG A 96 18.63 11.11 5.80
N ASN A 97 17.80 10.07 5.80
CA ASN A 97 18.23 8.67 5.68
C ASN A 97 18.05 8.12 4.27
N GLY A 98 17.93 8.98 3.25
CA GLY A 98 17.83 8.55 1.86
C GLY A 98 16.64 7.63 1.58
N GLY A 99 15.50 7.90 2.19
CA GLY A 99 14.23 7.18 2.04
C GLY A 99 13.97 6.06 3.03
N TYR A 100 14.90 5.77 3.94
CA TYR A 100 14.78 4.67 4.90
C TYR A 100 14.19 5.15 6.23
N ILE A 101 13.12 4.47 6.66
CA ILE A 101 12.57 4.57 8.00
C ILE A 101 13.37 3.65 8.92
N THR A 102 13.79 4.15 10.07
CA THR A 102 14.44 3.35 11.11
C THR A 102 13.42 2.66 12.00
N MET A 103 13.85 1.65 12.76
CA MET A 103 12.97 1.00 13.72
C MET A 103 12.83 1.86 14.98
N PRO A 104 11.65 2.45 15.27
CA PRO A 104 11.46 3.20 16.51
C PRO A 104 11.37 2.22 17.70
N ASN A 105 11.58 2.74 18.92
CA ASN A 105 11.25 1.99 20.12
C ASN A 105 9.72 1.80 20.22
N PRO A 106 9.18 0.56 20.11
CA PRO A 106 7.73 0.32 20.12
C PRO A 106 7.05 0.63 21.46
N HIS A 107 7.85 0.83 22.52
CA HIS A 107 7.39 1.16 23.87
C HIS A 107 7.50 2.67 24.16
N SER A 108 7.96 3.47 23.19
CA SER A 108 8.11 4.91 23.39
C SER A 108 6.76 5.64 23.46
N ILE A 109 6.73 6.74 24.22
CA ILE A 109 5.56 7.62 24.28
C ILE A 109 5.23 8.24 22.92
N ALA A 110 6.24 8.46 22.07
CA ALA A 110 6.06 8.95 20.71
C ALA A 110 5.21 7.97 19.88
N VAL A 111 5.54 6.67 19.92
CA VAL A 111 4.75 5.62 19.27
C VAL A 111 3.35 5.54 19.86
N ALA A 112 3.21 5.62 21.19
CA ALA A 112 1.90 5.58 21.85
C ALA A 112 0.96 6.70 21.36
N ARG A 113 1.49 7.92 21.20
CA ARG A 113 0.73 9.12 20.76
C ARG A 113 0.55 9.25 19.24
N THR A 114 1.19 8.41 18.44
CA THR A 114 1.14 8.48 16.98
C THR A 114 -0.13 7.79 16.46
N THR A 115 -0.86 8.45 15.57
CA THR A 115 -2.01 7.90 14.83
C THR A 115 -1.54 6.97 13.73
N THR A 116 -2.44 6.16 13.17
CA THR A 116 -2.09 5.21 12.12
C THR A 116 -2.37 5.81 10.75
N HIS A 117 -1.39 5.72 9.85
CA HIS A 117 -1.46 6.10 8.44
C HIS A 117 -1.57 4.86 7.56
N ALA A 118 -2.43 4.87 6.54
CA ALA A 118 -2.56 3.77 5.60
C ALA A 118 -1.62 3.96 4.41
N VAL A 119 -0.84 2.93 4.09
CA VAL A 119 0.11 2.93 2.97
C VAL A 119 -0.03 1.66 2.14
N LEU A 120 0.45 1.71 0.90
CA LEU A 120 0.50 0.56 0.01
C LEU A 120 1.92 -0.02 0.01
N ILE A 121 2.07 -1.30 0.33
CA ILE A 121 3.32 -2.02 0.17
C ILE A 121 3.36 -2.62 -1.23
N VAL A 122 4.40 -2.28 -1.98
CA VAL A 122 4.50 -2.59 -3.42
C VAL A 122 5.69 -3.50 -3.76
N GLY A 123 6.58 -3.74 -2.80
CA GLY A 123 7.75 -4.57 -3.01
C GLY A 123 8.51 -4.84 -1.72
N TYR A 124 9.59 -5.60 -1.85
CA TYR A 124 10.49 -5.92 -0.75
C TYR A 124 11.91 -6.09 -1.27
N ASP A 125 12.88 -5.92 -0.38
CA ASP A 125 14.30 -6.07 -0.63
C ASP A 125 14.92 -6.90 0.50
N ASP A 126 15.35 -8.11 0.15
CA ASP A 126 15.97 -9.06 1.09
C ASP A 126 17.42 -8.73 1.41
N GLU A 127 18.12 -7.98 0.56
CA GLU A 127 19.50 -7.56 0.83
C GLU A 127 19.53 -6.55 1.98
N THR A 128 18.56 -5.63 1.99
CA THR A 128 18.45 -4.61 3.05
C THR A 128 17.48 -4.99 4.17
N GLY A 129 16.57 -5.95 3.96
CA GLY A 129 15.57 -6.35 4.93
C GLY A 129 14.38 -5.38 5.06
N HIS A 130 14.00 -4.73 3.96
CA HIS A 130 12.96 -3.69 3.94
C HIS A 130 11.82 -4.02 2.99
N PHE A 131 10.61 -3.61 3.37
CA PHE A 131 9.51 -3.42 2.43
C PHE A 131 9.63 -2.06 1.74
N ILE A 132 9.06 -1.97 0.54
CA ILE A 132 8.94 -0.73 -0.22
C ILE A 132 7.49 -0.24 -0.08
N GLY A 133 7.32 0.87 0.61
CA GLY A 133 6.04 1.55 0.78
C GLY A 133 5.86 2.66 -0.25
N ARG A 134 4.66 2.74 -0.83
CA ARG A 134 4.18 3.90 -1.59
C ARG A 134 3.30 4.76 -0.69
N ASN A 135 3.71 6.01 -0.50
CA ASN A 135 2.97 6.99 0.26
C ASN A 135 1.99 7.77 -0.64
N SER A 136 1.11 8.56 -0.01
CA SER A 136 0.10 9.40 -0.65
C SER A 136 0.34 10.90 -0.43
N TRP A 137 1.56 11.32 -0.06
CA TRP A 137 1.93 12.72 0.24
C TRP A 137 2.67 13.42 -0.90
N GLY A 138 2.36 13.04 -2.14
CA GLY A 138 2.99 13.60 -3.34
C GLY A 138 4.35 12.97 -3.67
N ARG A 139 4.89 13.37 -4.81
CA ARG A 139 6.17 12.84 -5.34
C ARG A 139 7.38 13.44 -4.65
N ASP A 140 7.26 14.61 -4.05
CA ASP A 140 8.38 15.30 -3.41
C ASP A 140 8.72 14.71 -2.04
N TRP A 141 7.84 13.85 -1.49
CA TRP A 141 8.07 13.19 -0.22
C TRP A 141 8.88 11.90 -0.40
N GLY A 142 9.91 11.71 0.44
CA GLY A 142 10.76 10.52 0.41
C GLY A 142 11.49 10.38 -0.93
N ILE A 143 11.53 9.15 -1.46
CA ILE A 143 12.10 8.87 -2.78
C ILE A 143 10.96 8.83 -3.79
N HIS A 144 10.63 9.97 -4.39
CA HIS A 144 9.60 10.06 -5.43
C HIS A 144 8.21 9.58 -4.97
N GLY A 145 7.88 9.79 -3.68
CA GLY A 145 6.65 9.30 -3.04
C GLY A 145 6.78 7.91 -2.41
N TYR A 146 7.97 7.32 -2.40
CA TYR A 146 8.25 6.00 -1.84
C TYR A 146 9.20 6.07 -0.64
N PHE A 147 9.19 5.02 0.16
CA PHE A 147 10.07 4.84 1.30
C PHE A 147 10.36 3.37 1.55
N TYR A 148 11.46 3.11 2.26
CA TYR A 148 11.85 1.78 2.72
C TYR A 148 11.53 1.64 4.20
N ILE A 149 10.90 0.53 4.58
CA ILE A 149 10.48 0.28 5.96
C ILE A 149 10.89 -1.13 6.41
N PRO A 150 11.53 -1.31 7.58
CA PRO A 150 12.06 -2.60 7.99
C PRO A 150 10.97 -3.68 8.06
N TYR A 151 11.29 -4.93 7.71
CA TYR A 151 10.35 -6.05 7.84
C TYR A 151 9.74 -6.15 9.22
N ARG A 152 10.57 -5.96 10.26
CA ARG A 152 10.15 -6.00 11.67
C ARG A 152 9.08 -4.96 11.99
N TYR A 153 9.07 -3.81 11.31
CA TYR A 153 8.10 -2.75 11.52
C TYR A 153 6.67 -3.24 11.25
N LEU A 154 6.47 -4.04 10.19
CA LEU A 154 5.15 -4.55 9.81
C LEU A 154 4.70 -5.77 10.62
N ILE A 155 5.61 -6.35 11.41
CA ILE A 155 5.33 -7.48 12.31
C ILE A 155 5.07 -6.98 13.74
N GLU A 156 5.68 -5.86 14.13
CA GLU A 156 5.52 -5.26 15.46
C GLU A 156 4.11 -4.69 15.66
N LYS A 157 3.34 -5.33 16.53
CA LYS A 157 1.92 -5.01 16.77
C LYS A 157 1.70 -3.56 17.20
N ARG A 158 2.66 -2.97 17.91
CA ARG A 158 2.55 -1.59 18.41
C ARG A 158 2.80 -0.53 17.36
N LEU A 159 3.41 -0.90 16.23
CA LEU A 159 3.75 0.02 15.14
C LEU A 159 2.75 -0.04 13.97
N ILE A 160 1.70 -0.83 14.10
CA ILE A 160 0.71 -1.03 13.05
C ILE A 160 -0.71 -0.94 13.62
N ASN A 161 -1.68 -0.67 12.74
CA ASN A 161 -3.08 -0.92 13.06
C ASN A 161 -3.32 -2.44 13.05
N TYR A 162 -3.21 -3.06 14.23
CA TYR A 162 -3.29 -4.52 14.34
C TYR A 162 -4.67 -5.07 13.99
N LEU A 163 -5.75 -4.39 14.37
CA LEU A 163 -7.13 -4.90 14.31
C LEU A 163 -7.72 -4.89 12.90
N ASP A 164 -7.40 -3.87 12.11
CA ASP A 164 -7.98 -3.65 10.77
C ASP A 164 -7.35 -4.54 9.68
N GLY A 165 -6.34 -5.36 10.04
CA GLY A 165 -5.73 -6.36 9.17
C GLY A 165 -4.85 -5.80 8.04
N LEU A 166 -4.42 -6.73 7.16
CA LEU A 166 -3.70 -6.48 5.92
C LEU A 166 -4.64 -6.85 4.76
N TRP A 167 -4.78 -5.97 3.78
CA TRP A 167 -5.71 -6.18 2.68
C TRP A 167 -5.03 -6.01 1.34
N ALA A 168 -5.24 -6.96 0.44
CA ALA A 168 -4.83 -6.88 -0.95
C ALA A 168 -6.09 -6.83 -1.84
N ILE A 169 -5.94 -6.27 -3.04
CA ILE A 169 -6.91 -6.40 -4.12
C ILE A 169 -6.24 -7.31 -5.15
N THR A 170 -6.76 -8.52 -5.34
CA THR A 170 -6.15 -9.50 -6.24
C THR A 170 -6.62 -9.32 -7.68
N ASP A 171 -7.86 -8.87 -7.85
CA ASP A 171 -8.49 -8.76 -9.16
C ASP A 171 -9.46 -7.58 -9.20
N ILE A 172 -9.65 -7.06 -10.41
CA ILE A 172 -10.67 -6.08 -10.76
C ILE A 172 -11.62 -6.76 -11.75
N ILE A 173 -12.92 -6.73 -11.45
CA ILE A 173 -13.97 -7.34 -12.25
C ILE A 173 -14.81 -6.21 -12.86
N SER A 174 -14.83 -6.14 -14.20
CA SER A 174 -15.79 -5.32 -14.93
C SER A 174 -17.00 -6.16 -15.36
N ARG A 175 -18.21 -5.63 -15.14
CA ARG A 175 -19.49 -6.27 -15.52
C ARG A 175 -19.74 -6.20 -17.02
N THR A 176 -19.21 -5.19 -17.71
CA THR A 176 -19.33 -5.02 -19.16
C THR A 176 -18.28 -5.78 -19.95
N PHE A 177 -17.14 -6.14 -19.33
CA PHE A 177 -16.10 -6.97 -19.94
C PHE A 177 -15.38 -7.83 -18.90
N HIS A 178 -15.63 -9.15 -18.92
CA HIS A 178 -14.88 -10.10 -18.09
C HIS A 178 -13.56 -10.48 -18.79
N LYS A 179 -12.48 -9.71 -18.57
CA LYS A 179 -11.12 -10.23 -18.72
C LYS A 179 -10.58 -10.55 -17.32
N PRO A 180 -10.69 -11.79 -16.85
CA PRO A 180 -10.11 -12.18 -15.57
C PRO A 180 -8.60 -12.01 -15.67
N THR A 181 -8.04 -11.03 -14.95
CA THR A 181 -6.59 -10.92 -14.78
C THR A 181 -6.19 -11.82 -13.62
N VAL A 182 -6.57 -13.10 -13.68
CA VAL A 182 -6.28 -14.06 -12.61
C VAL A 182 -4.79 -14.33 -12.63
N ARG A 183 -4.05 -13.61 -11.78
CA ARG A 183 -2.82 -14.14 -11.21
C ARG A 183 -3.25 -14.97 -10.02
N ARG A 184 -3.52 -16.25 -10.25
CA ARG A 184 -3.78 -17.22 -9.18
C ARG A 184 -2.63 -17.07 -8.18
N LEU A 185 -2.93 -16.67 -6.95
CA LEU A 185 -1.93 -16.63 -5.88
C LEU A 185 -1.39 -18.05 -5.71
N ILE A 186 -0.22 -18.32 -6.27
CA ILE A 186 0.50 -19.56 -6.01
C ILE A 186 1.16 -19.33 -4.66
N VAL A 187 0.59 -19.94 -3.62
CA VAL A 187 1.22 -20.09 -2.31
C VAL A 187 2.12 -21.33 -2.41
N PRO A 188 3.47 -21.20 -2.40
CA PRO A 188 4.31 -22.37 -2.28
C PRO A 188 4.10 -22.98 -0.88
N GLY A 189 3.68 -24.25 -0.80
CA GLY A 189 3.67 -25.01 0.45
C GLY A 189 2.32 -25.15 1.16
N GLY A 190 1.20 -25.19 0.43
CA GLY A 190 -0.05 -25.73 0.98
C GLY A 190 0.06 -27.24 1.16
N HIS A 191 0.06 -27.68 2.43
CA HIS A 191 0.05 -29.05 2.96
C HIS A 191 1.40 -29.64 3.41
N ASN A 192 1.38 -30.00 4.70
CA ASN A 192 2.31 -30.81 5.49
C ASN A 192 3.69 -30.20 5.79
N TYR A 193 3.74 -29.56 6.96
CA TYR A 193 4.94 -29.57 7.79
C TYR A 193 5.12 -31.01 8.29
N ASP A 194 6.10 -31.71 7.74
CA ASP A 194 6.95 -32.62 8.50
C ASP A 194 8.22 -32.97 7.70
N GLU A 195 9.33 -32.91 8.45
CA GLU A 195 10.63 -33.57 8.25
C GLU A 195 11.66 -33.06 7.21
N ALA A 196 12.76 -32.56 7.80
CA ALA A 196 14.14 -32.91 7.50
C ALA A 196 14.72 -32.60 6.11
N GLY A 197 15.57 -31.56 6.11
CA GLY A 197 16.88 -31.57 5.44
C GLY A 197 16.92 -31.89 3.96
N ARG A 198 16.95 -30.85 3.11
CA ARG A 198 17.62 -30.93 1.80
C ARG A 198 18.04 -29.54 1.28
N ASN A 199 19.35 -29.32 1.36
CA ASN A 199 20.22 -28.43 0.57
C ASN A 199 19.67 -27.10 0.05
N ASP A 200 20.05 -26.06 0.77
CA ASP A 200 19.93 -24.64 0.50
C ASP A 200 20.94 -24.16 -0.56
N LYS A 201 20.70 -24.47 -1.84
CA LYS A 201 21.53 -23.93 -2.95
C LYS A 201 20.76 -23.29 -4.11
N ASN A 202 19.43 -23.31 -4.10
CA ASN A 202 18.62 -22.77 -5.21
C ASN A 202 17.71 -21.58 -4.83
N ARG A 203 17.89 -20.95 -3.66
CA ARG A 203 17.06 -19.81 -3.23
C ARG A 203 17.53 -18.45 -3.76
N HIS A 204 18.63 -18.40 -4.51
CA HIS A 204 19.27 -17.16 -4.97
C HIS A 204 19.16 -17.03 -6.49
N ARG A 205 17.98 -16.63 -6.97
CA ARG A 205 17.84 -15.97 -8.26
C ARG A 205 16.48 -15.29 -8.29
N MET A 206 16.49 -13.95 -8.25
CA MET A 206 15.36 -13.13 -8.69
C MET A 206 14.79 -13.76 -9.96
N ASN A 207 13.48 -14.03 -9.98
CA ASN A 207 12.85 -14.51 -11.21
C ASN A 207 13.09 -13.47 -12.31
N SER A 208 13.33 -13.93 -13.53
CA SER A 208 13.67 -13.07 -14.67
C SER A 208 12.66 -11.95 -14.89
N LEU A 209 11.40 -12.12 -14.46
CA LEU A 209 10.35 -11.10 -14.40
C LEU A 209 10.55 -10.02 -13.33
N GLN A 210 11.11 -10.36 -12.15
CA GLN A 210 11.50 -9.37 -11.13
C GLN A 210 12.73 -8.59 -11.57
N LYS A 211 13.69 -9.24 -12.25
CA LYS A 211 14.80 -8.53 -12.93
C LYS A 211 14.27 -7.67 -14.09
N LEU A 212 13.30 -8.15 -14.86
CA LEU A 212 12.71 -7.40 -15.97
C LEU A 212 11.90 -6.21 -15.46
N LEU A 213 11.14 -6.34 -14.37
CA LEU A 213 10.42 -5.24 -13.71
C LEU A 213 11.37 -4.25 -13.01
N MET A 214 12.52 -4.70 -12.52
CA MET A 214 13.61 -3.81 -12.06
C MET A 214 14.36 -3.15 -13.24
N MET A 215 14.47 -3.82 -14.40
CA MET A 215 15.06 -3.28 -15.64
C MET A 215 14.10 -2.36 -16.40
N THR A 216 12.79 -2.50 -16.19
CA THR A 216 11.76 -1.59 -16.71
C THR A 216 11.23 -0.70 -15.59
N ARG A 217 12.02 0.32 -15.23
CA ARG A 217 11.60 1.56 -14.55
C ARG A 217 11.38 1.53 -13.01
N PHE A 218 12.35 1.03 -12.23
CA PHE A 218 12.49 1.49 -10.84
C PHE A 218 13.92 1.99 -10.57
N PRO A 219 14.15 3.27 -10.28
CA PRO A 219 15.50 3.79 -10.34
C PRO A 219 16.20 3.72 -9.00
N SER A 220 17.42 3.17 -9.02
CA SER A 220 18.38 3.33 -7.92
C SER A 220 18.78 4.81 -7.76
N TYR A 221 19.29 5.18 -6.59
CA TYR A 221 19.79 6.53 -6.28
C TYR A 221 20.73 7.10 -7.38
N ARG A 222 21.54 6.24 -8.02
CA ARG A 222 22.42 6.63 -9.14
C ARG A 222 21.68 7.03 -10.42
N TRP A 223 20.49 6.50 -10.69
CA TRP A 223 19.73 6.79 -11.92
C TRP A 223 19.06 8.18 -11.88
N PHE A 224 18.52 8.60 -10.73
CA PHE A 224 17.89 9.91 -10.56
C PHE A 224 18.87 11.08 -10.72
N SER A 225 20.14 10.91 -10.34
CA SER A 225 21.18 11.93 -10.54
C SER A 225 21.46 12.28 -12.01
N ARG A 226 21.01 11.46 -12.97
CA ARG A 226 21.37 11.56 -14.40
C ARG A 226 20.25 12.03 -15.33
N HIS A 227 18.98 12.08 -14.91
CA HIS A 227 17.84 12.29 -15.83
C HIS A 227 16.83 13.32 -15.30
N GLN A 228 17.26 14.58 -15.18
CA GLN A 228 16.55 15.68 -14.51
C GLN A 228 15.40 16.34 -15.31
N THR A 229 15.03 15.84 -16.49
CA THR A 229 14.13 16.58 -17.39
C THR A 229 12.95 15.76 -17.87
N SER A 230 11.76 16.37 -17.73
CA SER A 230 10.47 16.11 -18.37
C SER A 230 9.43 15.26 -17.62
N MET A 231 8.69 15.89 -16.70
CA MET A 231 7.25 15.69 -16.47
C MET A 231 6.65 16.94 -15.79
N PRO A 232 5.36 17.27 -15.99
CA PRO A 232 4.84 18.62 -15.71
C PRO A 232 4.83 18.96 -14.22
N MET A 233 5.27 20.18 -13.89
CA MET A 233 5.22 20.76 -12.56
C MET A 233 3.78 21.00 -12.11
N MET A 234 3.36 20.38 -11.01
CA MET A 234 2.26 20.90 -10.19
C MET A 234 2.85 21.78 -9.10
N LYS A 235 2.57 23.09 -9.16
CA LYS A 235 2.90 24.04 -8.10
C LYS A 235 2.01 23.76 -6.89
N TYR A 236 2.59 23.52 -5.72
CA TYR A 236 1.87 23.47 -4.45
C TYR A 236 2.39 24.55 -3.49
N ASN A 237 1.44 25.22 -2.83
CA ASN A 237 1.65 26.37 -1.96
C ASN A 237 1.80 25.88 -0.50
N ARG A 238 2.91 26.26 0.15
CA ARG A 238 3.20 25.91 1.55
C ARG A 238 2.15 26.51 2.46
N ARG A 239 1.34 25.67 3.10
CA ARG A 239 0.95 25.72 4.53
C ARG A 239 -0.22 24.75 4.75
N HIS A 240 -0.29 24.24 5.98
CA HIS A 240 -1.37 23.50 6.62
C HIS A 240 -1.18 21.99 6.74
N SER A 241 -0.65 21.63 7.92
CA SER A 241 -1.12 20.55 8.81
C SER A 241 -1.61 19.25 8.18
N TRP A 242 -0.73 18.25 8.24
CA TRP A 242 -0.91 16.86 7.85
C TRP A 242 -1.74 16.07 8.87
N TYR A 243 -2.93 15.60 8.48
CA TYR A 243 -3.63 14.49 9.14
C TYR A 243 -4.45 13.69 8.12
N TYR A 244 -4.28 12.36 8.13
CA TYR A 244 -5.22 11.33 7.69
C TYR A 244 -5.31 10.30 8.82
#